data_AF-A0A7V9SYE7-F1
#
_entry.id   AF-A0A7V9SYE7-F1
#
_cell.length_a   1.000
_cell.length_b   1.000
_cell.length_c   1.000
_cell.angle_alpha   90.00
_cell.angle_beta   90.00
_cell.angle_gamma   90.00
#
_symmetry.space_group_name_H-M   'P 1'
#
loop_
_entity.id
_entity.type
_entity.pdbx_description
1 polymer ?
#
loop_
_entity_poly.entity_id
_entity_poly.type
_entity_poly.pdbx_seq_one_letter_code
_entity_poly.pdbx_strand_id
1 'polypeptide(L)'
;MTNRIHREVIGGHLLVIGGAEDKYNERRILKKFLSLAGDEKAEILIVPVSSDFPEFASDVYAQAFRNLGVKNPRVLRATSRQDVFNADADALLDGVTGVFITGGDQMRLVSILGGTKFAQKLGELATTTNIVVAGTSAGAAGMSASMIVRGEATPHPHKNSVRLSPGLGFLKNIIIDQHFTERGRISRLITAVSYNPYNLGIGIDENTAIILDREGVLEVFGEGTVTIVDGSQITYNEIAEVKDNESFSVCGVQLHIIGDGMIYDYFARTPMQPPNEFLLPDIE
;
A
#
# COMPACT_ATOMS: atom_id res chain seq x y z
N MET A 1 6.39 -29.77 6.33
CA MET A 1 5.24 -28.85 6.20
C MET A 1 5.41 -27.80 7.28
N THR A 2 5.97 -26.66 6.91
CA THR A 2 6.27 -25.53 7.81
C THR A 2 4.98 -24.96 8.37
N ASN A 3 4.97 -24.67 9.68
CA ASN A 3 3.90 -23.93 10.37
C ASN A 3 3.73 -22.56 9.71
N ARG A 4 2.92 -22.47 8.64
CA ARG A 4 2.43 -21.19 8.15
C ARG A 4 1.56 -20.62 9.26
N ILE A 5 2.04 -19.55 9.91
CA ILE A 5 1.19 -18.71 10.76
C ILE A 5 -0.05 -18.38 9.92
N HIS A 6 -1.25 -18.61 10.45
CA HIS A 6 -2.52 -18.33 9.78
C HIS A 6 -2.64 -16.83 9.49
N ARG A 7 -2.00 -16.37 8.42
CA ARG A 7 -2.20 -15.05 7.83
C ARG A 7 -3.21 -15.22 6.73
N GLU A 8 -4.22 -14.36 6.76
CA GLU A 8 -5.32 -14.43 5.82
C GLU A 8 -4.80 -14.20 4.39
N VAL A 9 -5.37 -14.97 3.46
CA VAL A 9 -5.04 -14.87 2.03
C VAL A 9 -5.46 -13.49 1.55
N ILE A 10 -4.47 -12.76 1.03
CA ILE A 10 -4.67 -11.48 0.38
C ILE A 10 -5.04 -11.82 -1.05
N GLY A 11 -6.30 -11.72 -1.46
CA GLY A 11 -6.64 -12.03 -2.85
C GLY A 11 -6.29 -10.87 -3.80
N GLY A 12 -6.15 -11.20 -5.09
CA GLY A 12 -5.78 -10.25 -6.15
C GLY A 12 -4.32 -9.80 -6.09
N HIS A 13 -3.88 -9.01 -7.08
CA HIS A 13 -2.61 -8.28 -6.97
C HIS A 13 -2.88 -6.94 -6.29
N LEU A 14 -2.24 -6.69 -5.15
CA LEU A 14 -2.25 -5.38 -4.52
C LEU A 14 -0.98 -4.63 -4.86
N LEU A 15 -1.11 -3.48 -5.52
CA LEU A 15 0.00 -2.60 -5.86
C LEU A 15 0.00 -1.38 -4.94
N VAL A 16 0.91 -1.35 -3.99
CA VAL A 16 0.97 -0.32 -2.94
C VAL A 16 2.12 0.62 -3.22
N ILE A 17 1.85 1.90 -3.48
CA ILE A 17 2.81 2.87 -4.00
C ILE A 17 3.10 3.94 -2.94
N GLY A 18 4.38 4.21 -2.68
CA GLY A 18 4.84 5.12 -1.64
C GLY A 18 4.52 6.61 -1.88
N GLY A 19 4.04 6.96 -3.08
CA GLY A 19 3.68 8.34 -3.43
C GLY A 19 4.64 8.95 -4.45
N ALA A 20 4.26 10.11 -4.99
CA ALA A 20 5.04 10.88 -5.97
C ALA A 20 5.55 10.05 -7.16
N GLU A 21 4.86 8.98 -7.54
CA GLU A 21 5.30 8.11 -8.63
C GLU A 21 5.21 8.83 -9.98
N ASP A 22 6.14 8.49 -10.87
CA ASP A 22 6.26 9.16 -12.18
C ASP A 22 5.01 8.97 -13.06
N LYS A 23 4.41 10.10 -13.43
CA LYS A 23 3.21 10.18 -14.27
C LYS A 23 3.51 10.74 -15.66
N TYR A 24 4.74 11.20 -15.91
CA TYR A 24 5.05 12.03 -17.07
C TYR A 24 6.11 11.40 -17.97
N ASN A 25 7.13 10.76 -17.40
CA ASN A 25 8.29 10.27 -18.14
C ASN A 25 8.14 8.78 -18.47
N GLU A 26 8.92 7.92 -17.83
CA GLU A 26 8.94 6.48 -18.08
C GLU A 26 7.68 5.77 -17.58
N ARG A 27 7.09 6.28 -16.49
CA ARG A 27 5.86 5.77 -15.86
C ARG A 27 5.97 4.28 -15.53
N ARG A 28 7.13 3.82 -15.02
CA ARG A 28 7.44 2.40 -14.75
C ARG A 28 6.34 1.75 -13.90
N ILE A 29 5.95 2.36 -12.79
CA ILE A 29 4.93 1.81 -11.87
C ILE A 29 3.55 1.76 -12.54
N LEU A 30 3.14 2.79 -13.29
CA LEU A 30 1.85 2.80 -13.99
C LEU A 30 1.80 1.77 -15.11
N LYS A 31 2.91 1.52 -15.81
CA LYS A 31 3.02 0.44 -16.80
C LYS A 31 2.90 -0.93 -16.14
N LYS A 32 3.58 -1.15 -15.01
CA LYS A 32 3.45 -2.40 -14.23
C LYS A 32 2.02 -2.62 -13.75
N PHE A 33 1.33 -1.58 -13.27
CA PHE A 33 -0.11 -1.64 -12.96
C PHE A 33 -0.95 -2.12 -14.15
N LEU A 34 -0.74 -1.53 -15.33
CA LEU A 34 -1.50 -1.92 -16.54
C LEU A 34 -1.20 -3.36 -16.98
N SER A 35 0.06 -3.78 -16.89
CA SER A 35 0.44 -5.16 -17.20
C SER A 35 -0.27 -6.17 -16.28
N LEU A 36 -0.32 -5.87 -14.98
CA LEU A 36 -1.08 -6.69 -14.03
C LEU A 36 -2.60 -6.65 -14.32
N ALA A 37 -3.12 -5.53 -14.82
CA ALA A 37 -4.53 -5.33 -15.14
C ALA A 37 -4.95 -5.85 -16.52
N GLY A 38 -4.05 -6.50 -17.29
CA GLY A 38 -4.38 -7.12 -18.57
C GLY A 38 -4.00 -6.32 -19.82
N ASP A 39 -3.04 -5.40 -19.70
CA ASP A 39 -2.43 -4.65 -20.80
C ASP A 39 -3.49 -3.95 -21.69
N GLU A 40 -3.55 -4.28 -22.98
CA GLU A 40 -4.48 -3.67 -23.94
C GLU A 40 -5.95 -3.93 -23.63
N LYS A 41 -6.23 -4.95 -22.80
CA LYS A 41 -7.58 -5.29 -22.34
C LYS A 41 -7.91 -4.68 -20.98
N ALA A 42 -7.02 -3.84 -20.44
CA ALA A 42 -7.20 -3.26 -19.13
C ALA A 42 -8.38 -2.28 -19.09
N GLU A 43 -9.33 -2.56 -18.20
CA GLU A 43 -10.47 -1.72 -17.90
C GLU A 43 -10.22 -1.06 -16.54
N ILE A 44 -9.84 0.22 -16.55
CA ILE A 44 -9.33 0.93 -15.38
C ILE A 44 -10.41 1.82 -14.76
N LEU A 45 -10.58 1.71 -13.45
CA LEU A 45 -11.35 2.65 -12.63
C LEU A 45 -10.41 3.48 -11.73
N ILE A 46 -10.48 4.80 -11.85
CA ILE A 46 -9.76 5.75 -11.01
C ILE A 46 -10.67 6.19 -9.86
N VAL A 47 -10.14 6.15 -8.64
CA VAL A 47 -10.84 6.52 -7.40
C VAL A 47 -10.11 7.71 -6.76
N PRO A 48 -10.53 8.96 -7.09
CA PRO A 48 -9.82 10.18 -6.69
C PRO A 48 -10.25 10.76 -5.33
N VAL A 49 -11.08 10.04 -4.57
CA VAL A 49 -11.84 10.56 -3.42
C VAL A 49 -10.98 11.06 -2.24
N SER A 50 -9.74 10.58 -2.15
CA SER A 50 -8.73 11.03 -1.18
C SER A 50 -8.28 12.47 -1.44
N SER A 51 -8.33 12.94 -2.68
CA SER A 51 -7.86 14.27 -3.09
C SER A 51 -8.82 15.38 -2.66
N ASP A 52 -8.26 16.53 -2.29
CA ASP A 52 -9.01 17.79 -2.15
C ASP A 52 -9.42 18.37 -3.51
N PHE A 53 -8.73 17.96 -4.58
CA PHE A 53 -9.01 18.31 -5.97
C PHE A 53 -9.22 17.02 -6.79
N PRO A 54 -10.37 16.32 -6.59
CA PRO A 54 -10.59 15.00 -7.18
C PRO A 54 -10.64 15.03 -8.72
N GLU A 55 -11.24 16.07 -9.31
CA GLU A 55 -11.29 16.22 -10.77
C GLU A 55 -9.87 16.34 -11.36
N PHE A 56 -9.05 17.23 -10.82
CA PHE A 56 -7.65 17.40 -11.26
C PHE A 56 -6.84 16.10 -11.11
N ALA A 57 -6.94 15.44 -9.96
CA ALA A 57 -6.26 14.16 -9.75
C ALA A 57 -6.73 13.12 -10.77
N SER A 58 -8.04 13.04 -11.02
CA SER A 58 -8.60 12.11 -12.00
C SER A 58 -8.15 12.40 -13.42
N ASP A 59 -8.05 13.67 -13.82
CA ASP A 59 -7.59 14.07 -15.15
C ASP A 59 -6.12 13.71 -15.37
N VAL A 60 -5.26 13.92 -14.36
CA VAL A 60 -3.84 13.55 -14.42
C VAL A 60 -3.68 12.04 -14.64
N TYR A 61 -4.35 11.20 -13.85
CA TYR A 61 -4.27 9.75 -14.01
C TYR A 61 -4.96 9.26 -15.29
N ALA A 62 -6.11 9.82 -15.65
CA ALA A 62 -6.81 9.45 -16.87
C ALA A 62 -5.94 9.76 -18.10
N GLN A 63 -5.27 10.92 -18.13
CA GLN A 63 -4.34 11.25 -19.20
C GLN A 63 -3.12 10.32 -19.20
N ALA A 64 -2.55 10.02 -18.03
CA ALA A 64 -1.43 9.08 -17.93
C ALA A 64 -1.80 7.69 -18.47
N PHE A 65 -2.96 7.15 -18.10
CA PHE A 65 -3.43 5.85 -18.59
C PHE A 65 -3.81 5.87 -20.08
N ARG A 66 -4.41 6.95 -20.59
CA ARG A 66 -4.66 7.11 -22.03
C ARG A 66 -3.36 7.11 -22.83
N ASN A 67 -2.34 7.80 -22.34
CA ASN A 67 -1.02 7.82 -22.97
C ASN A 67 -0.33 6.44 -22.94
N LEU A 68 -0.78 5.53 -22.08
CA LEU A 68 -0.30 4.14 -21.99
C LEU A 68 -1.21 3.14 -22.72
N GLY A 69 -2.22 3.61 -23.47
CA GLY A 69 -3.06 2.77 -24.33
C GLY A 69 -4.45 2.44 -23.78
N VAL A 70 -4.80 2.88 -22.56
CA VAL A 70 -6.15 2.67 -22.02
C VAL A 70 -7.14 3.60 -22.73
N LYS A 71 -8.11 3.03 -23.45
CA LYS A 71 -9.05 3.82 -24.27
C LYS A 71 -9.92 4.74 -23.43
N ASN A 72 -10.59 4.20 -22.42
CA ASN A 72 -11.59 4.92 -21.63
C ASN A 72 -11.44 4.62 -20.12
N PRO A 73 -10.47 5.24 -19.42
CA PRO A 73 -10.42 5.14 -17.97
C PRO A 73 -11.72 5.66 -17.35
N ARG A 74 -12.37 4.83 -16.53
CA ARG A 74 -13.53 5.21 -15.71
C ARG A 74 -13.07 6.00 -14.50
N VAL A 75 -13.93 6.87 -13.99
CA VAL A 75 -13.65 7.67 -12.79
C VAL A 75 -14.85 7.58 -11.84
N LEU A 76 -14.61 7.24 -10.58
CA LEU A 76 -15.58 7.46 -9.52
C LEU A 76 -15.62 8.96 -9.19
N ARG A 77 -16.52 9.69 -9.84
CA ARG A 77 -16.73 11.13 -9.60
C ARG A 77 -17.55 11.34 -8.34
N ALA A 78 -16.91 11.13 -7.19
CA ALA A 78 -17.49 11.35 -5.88
C ALA A 78 -16.66 12.36 -5.09
N THR A 79 -17.33 13.37 -4.53
CA THR A 79 -16.73 14.40 -3.67
C THR A 79 -17.24 14.29 -2.23
N SER A 80 -18.31 13.54 -2.02
CA SER A 80 -18.96 13.31 -0.74
C SER A 80 -19.30 11.82 -0.52
N ARG A 81 -19.58 11.45 0.73
CA ARG A 81 -20.09 10.12 1.07
C ARG A 81 -21.44 9.82 0.41
N GLN A 82 -22.31 10.84 0.27
CA GLN A 82 -23.61 10.68 -0.38
C GLN A 82 -23.46 10.35 -1.87
N ASP A 83 -22.45 10.92 -2.54
CA ASP A 83 -22.17 10.63 -3.95
C ASP A 83 -21.82 9.15 -4.12
N VAL A 84 -21.00 8.58 -3.22
CA VAL A 84 -20.64 7.16 -3.25
C VAL A 84 -21.83 6.25 -2.95
N PHE A 85 -22.75 6.67 -2.07
CA PHE A 85 -23.99 5.93 -1.82
C PHE A 85 -24.95 5.94 -3.01
N ASN A 86 -25.02 7.05 -3.74
CA ASN A 86 -25.86 7.22 -4.91
C ASN A 86 -25.24 6.60 -6.17
N ALA A 87 -23.93 6.40 -6.18
CA ALA A 87 -23.22 5.77 -7.28
C ALA A 87 -23.64 4.31 -7.44
N ASP A 88 -23.83 3.90 -8.68
CA ASP A 88 -24.07 2.50 -9.02
C ASP A 88 -22.73 1.74 -8.97
N ALA A 89 -22.47 1.12 -7.83
CA ALA A 89 -21.27 0.34 -7.62
C ALA A 89 -21.16 -0.87 -8.57
N ASP A 90 -22.29 -1.45 -9.00
CA ASP A 90 -22.28 -2.54 -9.98
C ASP A 90 -21.80 -2.04 -11.33
N ALA A 91 -22.41 -0.98 -11.85
CA ALA A 91 -22.03 -0.41 -13.12
C ALA A 91 -20.58 0.12 -13.12
N LEU A 92 -20.11 0.68 -12.00
CA LEU A 92 -18.75 1.18 -11.87
C LEU A 92 -17.70 0.06 -11.89
N LEU A 93 -17.99 -1.08 -11.27
CA LEU A 93 -17.05 -2.19 -11.11
C LEU A 93 -17.20 -3.28 -12.19
N ASP A 94 -18.28 -3.25 -12.98
CA ASP A 94 -18.53 -4.24 -14.03
C ASP A 94 -17.39 -4.29 -15.06
N GLY A 95 -16.82 -5.48 -15.25
CA GLY A 95 -15.69 -5.70 -16.15
C GLY A 95 -14.39 -4.96 -15.81
N VAL A 96 -14.27 -4.29 -14.64
CA VAL A 96 -13.03 -3.61 -14.23
C VAL A 96 -11.94 -4.64 -13.95
N THR A 97 -10.76 -4.43 -14.52
CA THR A 97 -9.57 -5.26 -14.28
C THR A 97 -8.51 -4.57 -13.43
N GLY A 98 -8.59 -3.24 -13.29
CA GLY A 98 -7.71 -2.48 -12.41
C GLY A 98 -8.41 -1.29 -11.74
N VAL A 99 -8.19 -1.13 -10.44
CA VAL A 99 -8.69 0.01 -9.65
C VAL A 99 -7.51 0.78 -9.11
N PHE A 100 -7.45 2.09 -9.37
CA PHE A 100 -6.36 2.95 -8.94
C PHE A 100 -6.87 4.02 -7.96
N ILE A 101 -6.49 3.91 -6.70
CA ILE A 101 -6.85 4.83 -5.61
C ILE A 101 -5.76 5.90 -5.48
N THR A 102 -6.13 7.17 -5.67
CA THR A 102 -5.15 8.26 -5.71
C THR A 102 -4.65 8.66 -4.32
N GLY A 103 -3.63 9.54 -4.30
CA GLY A 103 -3.18 10.22 -3.09
C GLY A 103 -4.12 11.35 -2.63
N GLY A 104 -3.77 11.99 -1.52
CA GLY A 104 -4.56 13.03 -0.86
C GLY A 104 -4.56 12.82 0.66
N ASP A 105 -5.73 12.83 1.28
CA ASP A 105 -5.93 12.54 2.70
C ASP A 105 -6.58 11.15 2.89
N GLN A 106 -5.92 10.29 3.65
CA GLN A 106 -6.37 8.92 3.90
C GLN A 106 -7.56 8.84 4.87
N MET A 107 -7.78 9.83 5.75
CA MET A 107 -9.00 9.94 6.55
C MET A 107 -10.19 10.32 5.67
N ARG A 108 -9.99 11.22 4.70
CA ARG A 108 -11.01 11.55 3.69
C ARG A 108 -11.38 10.30 2.89
N LEU A 109 -10.40 9.52 2.43
CA LEU A 109 -10.62 8.25 1.74
C LEU A 109 -11.52 7.29 2.54
N VAL A 110 -11.14 6.97 3.78
CA VAL A 110 -11.87 5.96 4.58
C VAL A 110 -13.20 6.47 5.10
N SER A 111 -13.35 7.78 5.37
CA SER A 111 -14.63 8.35 5.80
C SER A 111 -15.66 8.42 4.67
N ILE A 112 -15.21 8.57 3.42
CA ILE A 112 -16.08 8.58 2.24
C ILE A 112 -16.40 7.17 1.76
N LEU A 113 -15.40 6.29 1.61
CA LEU A 113 -15.61 4.93 1.06
C LEU A 113 -15.97 3.89 2.12
N GLY A 114 -15.45 4.01 3.34
CA GLY A 114 -15.57 2.97 4.36
C GLY A 114 -17.03 2.61 4.65
N GLY A 115 -17.34 1.31 4.68
CA GLY A 115 -18.69 0.79 4.92
C GLY A 115 -19.72 1.07 3.82
N THR A 116 -19.29 1.51 2.63
CA THR A 116 -20.17 1.64 1.46
C THR A 116 -20.24 0.33 0.68
N LYS A 117 -21.30 0.15 -0.13
CA LYS A 117 -21.42 -0.98 -1.06
C LYS A 117 -20.25 -1.06 -2.04
N PHE A 118 -19.74 0.10 -2.48
CA PHE A 118 -18.58 0.19 -3.35
C PHE A 118 -17.34 -0.44 -2.70
N ALA A 119 -17.00 -0.02 -1.47
CA ALA A 119 -15.83 -0.55 -0.76
C ALA A 119 -15.97 -2.05 -0.47
N GLN A 120 -17.16 -2.51 -0.09
CA GLN A 120 -17.43 -3.93 0.12
C GLN A 120 -17.19 -4.73 -1.16
N LYS A 121 -17.81 -4.33 -2.29
CA LYS A 121 -17.65 -5.02 -3.58
C LYS A 121 -16.22 -4.99 -4.08
N LEU A 122 -15.52 -3.87 -3.93
CA LEU A 122 -14.11 -3.79 -4.29
C LEU A 122 -13.26 -4.77 -3.47
N GLY A 123 -13.54 -4.92 -2.16
CA GLY A 123 -12.88 -5.92 -1.32
C GLY A 123 -13.20 -7.37 -1.71
N GLU A 124 -14.46 -7.64 -2.04
CA GLU A 124 -14.88 -8.95 -2.56
C GLU A 124 -14.18 -9.26 -3.90
N LEU A 125 -14.15 -8.32 -4.84
CA LEU A 125 -13.47 -8.49 -6.13
C LEU A 125 -11.97 -8.67 -5.95
N ALA A 126 -11.33 -7.85 -5.10
CA ALA A 126 -9.93 -8.00 -4.75
C ALA A 126 -9.67 -9.41 -4.26
N THR A 127 -10.50 -9.95 -3.37
CA THR A 127 -10.27 -11.26 -2.77
C THR A 127 -10.62 -12.46 -3.66
N THR A 128 -11.60 -12.33 -4.55
CA THR A 128 -12.19 -13.45 -5.29
C THR A 128 -11.80 -13.50 -6.77
N THR A 129 -11.15 -12.45 -7.28
CA THR A 129 -10.79 -12.33 -8.70
C THR A 129 -9.31 -11.98 -8.88
N ASN A 130 -8.90 -11.78 -10.14
CA ASN A 130 -7.54 -11.35 -10.48
C ASN A 130 -7.43 -9.83 -10.64
N ILE A 131 -8.44 -9.06 -10.23
CA ILE A 131 -8.41 -7.60 -10.29
C ILE A 131 -7.17 -7.06 -9.56
N VAL A 132 -6.59 -6.00 -10.12
CA VAL A 132 -5.50 -5.28 -9.46
C VAL A 132 -6.07 -4.11 -8.70
N VAL A 133 -5.76 -4.00 -7.41
CA VAL A 133 -6.08 -2.79 -6.64
C VAL A 133 -4.77 -2.07 -6.34
N ALA A 134 -4.62 -0.89 -6.91
CA ALA A 134 -3.48 -0.01 -6.72
C ALA A 134 -3.84 1.18 -5.84
N GLY A 135 -2.90 1.64 -5.02
CA GLY A 135 -3.07 2.78 -4.13
C GLY A 135 -1.77 3.54 -3.99
N THR A 136 -1.79 4.87 -4.18
CA THR A 136 -0.60 5.72 -4.00
C THR A 136 -0.78 6.71 -2.85
N SER A 137 0.26 6.89 -2.03
CA SER A 137 0.25 7.80 -0.88
C SER A 137 -0.94 7.51 0.06
N ALA A 138 -1.91 8.40 0.21
CA ALA A 138 -3.12 8.13 0.99
C ALA A 138 -3.88 6.86 0.56
N GLY A 139 -3.92 6.55 -0.74
CA GLY A 139 -4.47 5.30 -1.26
C GLY A 139 -3.74 4.07 -0.71
N ALA A 140 -2.41 4.11 -0.64
CA ALA A 140 -1.57 3.05 -0.09
C ALA A 140 -1.82 2.85 1.41
N ALA A 141 -1.81 3.93 2.19
CA ALA A 141 -2.12 3.88 3.62
C ALA A 141 -3.52 3.31 3.87
N GLY A 142 -4.50 3.74 3.08
CA GLY A 142 -5.90 3.31 3.16
C GLY A 142 -6.13 1.81 2.92
N MET A 143 -5.21 1.11 2.25
CA MET A 143 -5.33 -0.33 2.04
C MET A 143 -5.15 -1.14 3.33
N SER A 144 -4.42 -0.60 4.31
CA SER A 144 -4.16 -1.27 5.60
C SER A 144 -5.44 -1.40 6.43
N ALA A 145 -5.59 -2.49 7.18
CA ALA A 145 -6.62 -2.55 8.22
C ALA A 145 -6.28 -1.61 9.39
N SER A 146 -5.01 -1.57 9.79
CA SER A 146 -4.46 -0.58 10.73
C SER A 146 -3.70 0.50 9.96
N MET A 147 -4.36 1.62 9.68
CA MET A 147 -3.85 2.70 8.84
C MET A 147 -3.18 3.79 9.66
N ILE A 148 -1.98 4.24 9.25
CA ILE A 148 -1.35 5.44 9.80
C ILE A 148 -2.05 6.69 9.25
N VAL A 149 -2.64 7.48 10.14
CA VAL A 149 -3.40 8.69 9.81
C VAL A 149 -2.54 9.94 9.86
N ARG A 150 -1.79 10.07 10.95
CA ARG A 150 -0.96 11.22 11.28
C ARG A 150 0.20 10.75 12.14
N GLY A 151 1.22 11.59 12.22
CA GLY A 151 2.44 11.34 12.95
C GLY A 151 3.55 12.18 12.37
N GLU A 152 4.26 12.92 13.21
CA GLU A 152 5.42 13.69 12.79
C GLU A 152 6.65 12.80 12.69
N ALA A 153 7.64 13.25 11.93
CA ALA A 153 8.95 12.64 11.97
C ALA A 153 9.58 12.96 13.32
N THR A 154 9.83 11.95 14.13
CA THR A 154 10.44 12.12 15.45
C THR A 154 11.75 11.33 15.51
N PRO A 155 12.78 11.84 16.19
CA PRO A 155 14.06 11.13 16.33
C PRO A 155 13.94 9.87 17.18
N HIS A 156 12.88 9.76 17.99
CA HIS A 156 12.66 8.65 18.92
C HIS A 156 11.23 8.10 18.80
N PRO A 157 11.04 6.77 18.95
CA PRO A 157 9.71 6.16 19.07
C PRO A 157 9.00 6.60 20.35
N HIS A 158 7.76 7.09 20.23
CA HIS A 158 6.85 7.37 21.36
C HIS A 158 5.39 7.33 20.87
N LYS A 159 4.42 7.13 21.76
CA LYS A 159 3.01 6.86 21.37
C LYS A 159 2.41 7.93 20.46
N ASN A 160 2.62 9.21 20.75
CA ASN A 160 2.12 10.34 19.95
C ASN A 160 2.83 10.54 18.60
N SER A 161 3.93 9.83 18.32
CA SER A 161 4.58 9.86 17.01
C SER A 161 3.74 9.21 15.91
N VAL A 162 2.73 8.41 16.27
CA VAL A 162 1.83 7.75 15.34
C VAL A 162 0.40 7.74 15.83
N ARG A 163 -0.54 8.00 14.92
CA ARG A 163 -1.96 7.77 15.15
C ARG A 163 -2.48 6.75 14.16
N LEU A 164 -3.01 5.65 14.68
CA LEU A 164 -3.66 4.61 13.88
C LEU A 164 -5.17 4.83 13.82
N SER A 165 -5.78 4.43 12.71
CA SER A 165 -7.23 4.33 12.52
C SER A 165 -7.54 3.10 11.66
N PRO A 166 -8.77 2.55 11.71
CA PRO A 166 -9.20 1.58 10.72
C PRO A 166 -9.08 2.13 9.31
N GLY A 167 -8.51 1.34 8.39
CA GLY A 167 -8.51 1.61 6.95
C GLY A 167 -9.56 0.78 6.20
N LEU A 168 -9.38 0.59 4.90
CA LEU A 168 -10.28 -0.20 4.04
C LEU A 168 -10.10 -1.71 4.23
N GLY A 169 -8.97 -2.15 4.79
CA GLY A 169 -8.79 -3.54 5.24
C GLY A 169 -8.45 -4.56 4.15
N PHE A 170 -7.94 -4.13 2.99
CA PHE A 170 -7.38 -5.03 1.99
C PHE A 170 -6.12 -5.75 2.51
N LEU A 171 -5.35 -5.07 3.36
CA LEU A 171 -4.11 -5.54 3.98
C LEU A 171 -4.30 -5.66 5.50
N LYS A 172 -4.68 -6.85 5.97
CA LYS A 172 -5.11 -7.03 7.38
C LYS A 172 -3.98 -6.93 8.41
N ASN A 173 -2.83 -7.52 8.13
CA ASN A 173 -1.69 -7.58 9.08
C ASN A 173 -0.46 -6.83 8.56
N ILE A 174 -0.69 -5.83 7.69
CA ILE A 174 0.35 -4.95 7.18
C ILE A 174 -0.04 -3.52 7.50
N ILE A 175 0.92 -2.75 8.01
CA ILE A 175 0.79 -1.32 8.26
C ILE A 175 1.67 -0.62 7.22
N ILE A 176 1.04 0.12 6.31
CA ILE A 176 1.75 0.87 5.28
C ILE A 176 2.10 2.27 5.76
N ASP A 177 3.34 2.65 5.52
CA ASP A 177 3.82 4.02 5.54
C ASP A 177 4.40 4.40 4.18
N GLN A 178 4.20 5.65 3.77
CA GLN A 178 4.45 6.19 2.42
C GLN A 178 5.30 7.45 2.52
N HIS A 179 5.98 7.87 1.44
CA HIS A 179 7.00 8.93 1.47
C HIS A 179 7.98 8.70 2.63
N PHE A 180 8.45 7.47 2.76
CA PHE A 180 8.94 6.93 4.02
C PHE A 180 10.28 7.52 4.43
N THR A 181 11.33 7.31 3.63
CA THR A 181 12.67 7.82 3.93
C THR A 181 12.73 9.33 3.77
N GLU A 182 12.01 9.89 2.79
CA GLU A 182 11.96 11.33 2.49
C GLU A 182 11.45 12.15 3.68
N ARG A 183 10.66 11.52 4.55
CA ARG A 183 10.08 12.16 5.73
C ARG A 183 10.57 11.56 7.04
N GLY A 184 11.63 10.74 7.04
CA GLY A 184 12.24 10.19 8.27
C GLY A 184 11.27 9.40 9.16
N ARG A 185 10.41 8.56 8.56
CA ARG A 185 9.24 7.96 9.23
C ARG A 185 9.50 6.64 9.96
N ILE A 186 10.76 6.24 10.16
CA ILE A 186 11.10 4.97 10.81
C ILE A 186 10.58 4.86 12.25
N SER A 187 10.73 5.91 13.06
CA SER A 187 10.34 5.90 14.48
C SER A 187 8.85 5.66 14.66
N ARG A 188 8.02 6.28 13.81
CA ARG A 188 6.56 6.13 13.89
C ARG A 188 6.09 4.76 13.38
N LEU A 189 6.77 4.18 12.40
CA LEU A 189 6.47 2.82 11.92
C LEU A 189 6.87 1.77 12.96
N ILE A 190 8.02 1.91 13.61
CA ILE A 190 8.41 1.07 14.76
C ILE A 190 7.38 1.19 15.88
N THR A 191 6.92 2.41 16.19
CA THR A 191 5.86 2.64 17.19
C THR A 191 4.56 1.92 16.80
N ALA A 192 4.15 2.00 15.52
CA ALA A 192 2.96 1.33 15.03
C ALA A 192 3.04 -0.21 15.17
N VAL A 193 4.17 -0.80 14.80
CA VAL A 193 4.42 -2.24 14.97
C VAL A 193 4.49 -2.63 16.44
N SER A 194 5.01 -1.76 17.31
CA SER A 194 5.12 -2.03 18.74
C SER A 194 3.76 -2.12 19.44
N TYR A 195 2.70 -1.47 18.92
CA TYR A 195 1.34 -1.66 19.45
C TYR A 195 0.80 -3.09 19.24
N ASN A 196 1.19 -3.73 18.13
CA ASN A 196 0.85 -5.12 17.87
C ASN A 196 1.93 -5.75 16.98
N PRO A 197 2.93 -6.43 17.58
CA PRO A 197 4.05 -7.06 16.85
C PRO A 197 3.65 -8.14 15.83
N TYR A 198 2.38 -8.57 15.85
CA TYR A 198 1.81 -9.42 14.81
C TYR A 198 1.75 -8.72 13.45
N ASN A 199 1.64 -7.39 13.42
CA ASN A 199 1.65 -6.62 12.17
C ASN A 199 3.05 -6.54 11.56
N LEU A 200 3.12 -6.54 10.24
CA LEU A 200 4.32 -6.19 9.48
C LEU A 200 4.25 -4.71 9.11
N GLY A 201 5.20 -3.91 9.55
CA GLY A 201 5.32 -2.51 9.10
C GLY A 201 6.04 -2.46 7.76
N ILE A 202 5.53 -1.71 6.79
CA ILE A 202 6.19 -1.54 5.50
C ILE A 202 6.22 -0.04 5.17
N GLY A 203 7.42 0.53 5.19
CA GLY A 203 7.71 1.88 4.73
C GLY A 203 8.12 1.86 3.26
N ILE A 204 7.42 2.62 2.42
CA ILE A 204 7.65 2.68 0.97
C ILE A 204 8.07 4.10 0.59
N ASP A 205 9.23 4.21 -0.05
CA ASP A 205 9.77 5.48 -0.55
C ASP A 205 8.97 6.04 -1.74
N GLU A 206 9.23 7.30 -2.07
CA GLU A 206 8.65 7.92 -3.26
C GLU A 206 9.06 7.19 -4.54
N ASN A 207 8.16 7.14 -5.53
CA ASN A 207 8.35 6.44 -6.80
C ASN A 207 8.78 4.96 -6.64
N THR A 208 8.32 4.33 -5.55
CA THR A 208 8.51 2.91 -5.24
C THR A 208 7.17 2.27 -4.90
N ALA A 209 7.06 0.98 -5.18
CA ALA A 209 5.89 0.19 -4.87
C ALA A 209 6.25 -1.20 -4.35
N ILE A 210 5.30 -1.82 -3.65
CA ILE A 210 5.25 -3.27 -3.47
C ILE A 210 4.11 -3.85 -4.29
N ILE A 211 4.33 -5.04 -4.84
CA ILE A 211 3.28 -5.86 -5.44
C ILE A 211 3.13 -7.09 -4.59
N LEU A 212 1.94 -7.30 -4.03
CA LEU A 212 1.64 -8.45 -3.20
C LEU A 212 0.59 -9.30 -3.88
N ASP A 213 0.92 -10.58 -4.09
CA ASP A 213 0.01 -11.56 -4.68
C ASP A 213 -0.66 -12.47 -3.64
N ARG A 214 -1.51 -13.38 -4.14
CA ARG A 214 -2.27 -14.34 -3.32
C ARG A 214 -1.42 -15.40 -2.62
N GLU A 215 -0.22 -15.66 -3.14
CA GLU A 215 0.70 -16.64 -2.58
C GLU A 215 1.58 -16.01 -1.50
N GLY A 216 1.42 -14.71 -1.23
CA GLY A 216 2.21 -13.96 -0.26
C GLY A 216 3.57 -13.56 -0.80
N VAL A 217 3.75 -13.56 -2.12
CA VAL A 217 4.97 -13.06 -2.76
C VAL A 217 4.87 -11.54 -2.84
N LEU A 218 5.81 -10.86 -2.19
CA LEU A 218 5.96 -9.42 -2.22
C LEU A 218 7.16 -9.05 -3.11
N GLU A 219 6.92 -8.43 -4.26
CA GLU A 219 7.95 -7.88 -5.15
C GLU A 219 8.10 -6.37 -4.88
N VAL A 220 9.33 -5.89 -4.70
CA VAL A 220 9.62 -4.45 -4.68
C VAL A 220 9.87 -3.95 -6.08
N PHE A 221 9.26 -2.82 -6.44
CA PHE A 221 9.35 -2.26 -7.80
C PHE A 221 9.44 -0.73 -7.77
N GLY A 222 10.50 -0.15 -8.33
CA GLY A 222 10.66 1.31 -8.43
C GLY A 222 12.08 1.82 -8.21
N GLU A 223 12.22 3.11 -7.88
CA GLU A 223 13.52 3.80 -7.80
C GLU A 223 14.13 3.84 -6.40
N GLY A 224 13.30 3.98 -5.37
CA GLY A 224 13.72 4.01 -3.98
C GLY A 224 13.74 2.61 -3.34
N THR A 225 13.52 2.57 -2.02
CA THR A 225 13.53 1.33 -1.25
C THR A 225 12.23 1.06 -0.52
N VAL A 226 12.08 -0.17 -0.06
CA VAL A 226 11.05 -0.60 0.88
C VAL A 226 11.72 -1.06 2.17
N THR A 227 11.34 -0.42 3.27
CA THR A 227 11.78 -0.82 4.61
C THR A 227 10.70 -1.66 5.29
N ILE A 228 11.01 -2.92 5.56
CA ILE A 228 10.15 -3.83 6.31
C ILE A 228 10.58 -3.82 7.78
N VAL A 229 9.63 -3.51 8.66
CA VAL A 229 9.74 -3.56 10.12
C VAL A 229 8.96 -4.77 10.62
N ASP A 230 9.67 -5.81 11.04
CA ASP A 230 9.07 -7.04 11.56
C ASP A 230 9.20 -7.14 13.09
N GLY A 231 8.05 -7.16 13.75
CA GLY A 231 7.93 -7.32 15.21
C GLY A 231 7.92 -8.77 15.71
N SER A 232 7.98 -9.78 14.84
CA SER A 232 7.80 -11.20 15.20
C SER A 232 8.81 -11.71 16.23
N GLN A 233 10.00 -11.12 16.26
CA GLN A 233 11.10 -11.49 17.16
C GLN A 233 11.29 -10.48 18.30
N ILE A 234 10.32 -9.59 18.55
CA ILE A 234 10.39 -8.65 19.66
C ILE A 234 10.41 -9.43 20.99
N THR A 235 11.46 -9.23 21.78
CA THR A 235 11.68 -9.88 23.09
C THR A 235 11.42 -8.95 24.27
N TYR A 236 11.42 -7.64 24.04
CA TYR A 236 11.15 -6.61 25.03
C TYR A 236 10.37 -5.47 24.38
N ASN A 237 9.30 -4.99 25.01
CA ASN A 237 8.48 -3.89 24.53
C ASN A 237 7.83 -3.15 25.70
N GLU A 238 8.21 -1.90 25.90
CA GLU A 238 7.77 -1.06 27.02
C GLU A 238 6.61 -0.12 26.64
N ILE A 239 6.08 -0.21 25.42
CA ILE A 239 5.09 0.74 24.92
C ILE A 239 3.85 0.86 25.83
N ALA A 240 3.46 -0.18 26.55
CA ALA A 240 2.30 -0.11 27.45
C ALA A 240 2.56 0.78 28.69
N GLU A 241 3.80 0.83 29.18
CA GLU A 241 4.14 1.39 30.48
C GLU A 241 4.50 2.89 30.43
N VAL A 242 4.91 3.40 29.27
CA VAL A 242 5.35 4.80 29.11
C VAL A 242 4.19 5.79 28.91
N LYS A 243 4.42 7.07 29.17
CA LYS A 243 3.46 8.15 28.81
C LYS A 243 3.49 8.46 27.31
N ASP A 244 2.52 9.23 26.81
CA ASP A 244 2.33 9.40 25.37
C ASP A 244 3.49 10.08 24.60
N ASN A 245 4.22 10.96 25.28
CA ASN A 245 5.37 11.69 24.74
C ASN A 245 6.72 11.16 25.25
N GLU A 246 6.70 10.05 25.97
CA GLU A 246 7.89 9.43 26.53
C GLU A 246 8.43 8.38 25.55
N SER A 247 9.73 8.43 25.31
CA SER A 247 10.40 7.42 24.50
C SER A 247 10.32 6.06 25.20
N PHE A 248 10.17 4.98 24.44
CA PHE A 248 10.14 3.63 24.98
C PHE A 248 11.21 2.75 24.35
N SER A 249 11.59 1.70 25.08
CA SER A 249 12.52 0.69 24.58
C SER A 249 11.76 -0.48 23.95
N VAL A 250 12.24 -0.92 22.79
CA VAL A 250 11.77 -2.13 22.10
C VAL A 250 12.99 -2.87 21.55
N CYS A 251 13.09 -4.18 21.79
CA CYS A 251 14.25 -4.99 21.41
C CYS A 251 13.82 -6.20 20.60
N GLY A 252 14.65 -6.60 19.62
CA GLY A 252 14.38 -7.73 18.72
C GLY A 252 13.60 -7.38 17.44
N VAL A 253 13.37 -6.09 17.17
CA VAL A 253 12.80 -5.64 15.88
C VAL A 253 13.72 -6.05 14.74
N GLN A 254 13.18 -6.76 13.76
CA GLN A 254 13.91 -7.11 12.54
C GLN A 254 13.66 -6.04 11.46
N LEU A 255 14.71 -5.68 10.74
CA LEU A 255 14.67 -4.68 9.67
C LEU A 255 15.20 -5.26 8.38
N HIS A 256 14.47 -5.06 7.28
CA HIS A 256 14.93 -5.34 5.93
C HIS A 256 14.77 -4.09 5.08
N ILE A 257 15.82 -3.71 4.37
CA ILE A 257 15.77 -2.64 3.36
C ILE A 257 15.93 -3.33 2.01
N ILE A 258 14.92 -3.19 1.16
CA ILE A 258 14.74 -3.99 -0.04
C ILE A 258 14.60 -3.05 -1.24
N GLY A 259 15.39 -3.28 -2.29
CA GLY A 259 15.38 -2.50 -3.52
C GLY A 259 14.61 -3.17 -4.66
N ASP A 260 14.58 -2.52 -5.82
CA ASP A 260 13.92 -2.98 -7.05
C ASP A 260 14.24 -4.44 -7.39
N GLY A 261 13.22 -5.22 -7.77
CA GLY A 261 13.33 -6.61 -8.22
C GLY A 261 13.48 -7.65 -7.10
N MET A 262 13.76 -7.24 -5.86
CA MET A 262 13.85 -8.18 -4.74
C MET A 262 12.47 -8.67 -4.29
N ILE A 263 12.44 -9.91 -3.83
CA ILE A 263 11.22 -10.60 -3.38
C ILE A 263 11.27 -10.85 -1.87
N TYR A 264 10.12 -10.80 -1.22
CA TYR A 264 9.94 -11.13 0.19
C TYR A 264 8.75 -12.08 0.35
N ASP A 265 8.95 -13.21 1.03
CA ASP A 265 7.86 -14.12 1.41
C ASP A 265 7.15 -13.53 2.63
N TYR A 266 5.95 -12.98 2.42
CA TYR A 266 5.14 -12.39 3.48
C TYR A 266 4.75 -13.41 4.54
N PHE A 267 4.47 -14.66 4.17
CA PHE A 267 4.05 -15.69 5.12
C PHE A 267 5.21 -16.19 5.98
N ALA A 268 6.37 -16.42 5.37
CA ALA A 268 7.58 -16.85 6.05
C ALA A 268 8.33 -15.72 6.77
N ARG A 269 8.03 -14.45 6.41
CA ARG A 269 8.76 -13.25 6.86
C ARG A 269 10.25 -13.28 6.50
N THR A 270 10.57 -13.70 5.29
CA THR A 270 11.96 -13.82 4.84
C THR A 270 12.17 -13.20 3.47
N PRO A 271 13.26 -12.44 3.26
CA PRO A 271 13.65 -12.07 1.90
C PRO A 271 13.98 -13.33 1.10
N MET A 272 13.54 -13.35 -0.15
CA MET A 272 13.87 -14.40 -1.12
C MET A 272 14.95 -13.83 -2.04
N GLN A 273 15.99 -14.62 -2.30
CA GLN A 273 16.94 -14.25 -3.34
C GLN A 273 16.23 -14.25 -4.70
N PRO A 274 16.49 -13.27 -5.58
CA PRO A 274 15.97 -13.31 -6.94
C PRO A 274 16.52 -14.57 -7.63
N PRO A 275 15.67 -15.34 -8.33
CA PRO A 275 16.15 -16.47 -9.11
C PRO A 275 17.06 -15.95 -10.23
N ASN A 276 18.37 -16.24 -10.14
CA ASN A 276 19.41 -16.08 -11.16
C ASN A 276 20.24 -14.79 -11.23
N GLU A 277 20.36 -13.98 -10.16
CA GLU A 277 21.38 -12.93 -10.10
C GLU A 277 22.46 -13.29 -9.08
N PHE A 278 23.45 -14.06 -9.51
CA PHE A 278 24.72 -14.11 -8.79
C PHE A 278 25.39 -12.74 -8.91
N LEU A 279 25.66 -12.14 -7.75
CA LEU A 279 26.56 -11.01 -7.57
C LEU A 279 27.96 -11.42 -8.06
N LEU A 280 28.25 -11.08 -9.31
CA LEU A 280 29.53 -10.65 -9.90
C LEU A 280 29.46 -10.98 -11.40
N PRO A 281 29.57 -10.01 -12.33
CA PRO A 281 30.11 -10.35 -13.65
C PRO A 281 31.52 -10.88 -13.42
N ASP A 282 31.87 -12.01 -14.03
CA ASP A 282 33.24 -12.49 -14.09
C ASP A 282 34.13 -11.31 -14.52
N ILE A 283 34.96 -10.82 -13.60
CA ILE A 283 36.00 -9.87 -13.92
C ILE A 283 37.12 -10.71 -14.54
N GLU A 284 37.11 -10.84 -15.87
CA GLU A 284 38.29 -11.24 -16.65
C GLU A 284 39.35 -10.12 -16.68
#